data_AF-A0A0R1SHR9-F1
#
_entry.id   AF-A0A0R1SHR9-F1
#
_cell.length_a   1.000
_cell.length_b   1.000
_cell.length_c   1.000
_cell.angle_alpha   90.00
_cell.angle_beta   90.00
_cell.angle_gamma   90.00
#
_symmetry.space_group_name_H-M   'P 1'
#
loop_
_entity.id
_entity.type
_entity.pdbx_description
1 polymer ?
#
loop_
_entity_poly.entity_id
_entity_poly.type
_entity_poly.pdbx_seq_one_letter_code
_entity_poly.pdbx_strand_id
1 'polypeptide(L)'
;MGTFAIQFAKKLGAEVYVTASPNHKEFLKDVGADGVIDYHQSHAFDNFKKVDALLDLIGGRVLSQSYQLVKEGGRLLTTNGMPDQKMADKYGIIAMFSNLRVENEILAKIANYVAVGQIKTFVTKQFNFTLEQVKQALALSEQGHVSGKIVINF
;
A
#
# COMPACT_ATOMS: atom_id res chain seq x y z
N MET A 1 -1.87 4.53 2.31
CA MET A 1 -2.57 3.63 1.36
C MET A 1 -2.34 2.18 1.76
N GLY A 2 -1.09 1.76 1.97
CA GLY A 2 -0.76 0.40 2.40
C GLY A 2 -1.54 -0.13 3.61
N THR A 3 -1.70 0.66 4.68
CA THR A 3 -2.45 0.23 5.87
C THR A 3 -3.92 -0.10 5.62
N PHE A 4 -4.58 0.58 4.67
CA PHE A 4 -5.94 0.21 4.27
C PHE A 4 -5.94 -1.06 3.41
N ALA A 5 -4.98 -1.18 2.48
CA ALA A 5 -4.86 -2.37 1.63
C ALA A 5 -4.65 -3.64 2.45
N ILE A 6 -3.82 -3.59 3.50
CA ILE A 6 -3.64 -4.70 4.46
C ILE A 6 -5.00 -5.12 5.02
N GLN A 7 -5.72 -4.17 5.64
CA GLN A 7 -6.97 -4.47 6.33
C GLN A 7 -8.05 -5.01 5.39
N PHE A 8 -8.17 -4.47 4.18
CA PHE A 8 -9.11 -4.99 3.18
C PHE A 8 -8.72 -6.38 2.67
N ALA A 9 -7.45 -6.64 2.41
CA ALA A 9 -6.98 -7.96 2.01
C ALA A 9 -7.22 -9.00 3.13
N LYS A 10 -6.95 -8.65 4.39
CA LYS A 10 -7.25 -9.51 5.55
C LYS A 10 -8.74 -9.79 5.69
N LYS A 11 -9.61 -8.80 5.46
CA LYS A 11 -11.06 -8.99 5.45
C LYS A 11 -11.52 -9.99 4.37
N LEU A 12 -10.77 -10.13 3.28
CA LEU A 12 -11.02 -11.11 2.22
C LEU A 12 -10.39 -12.49 2.52
N GLY A 13 -9.76 -12.67 3.69
CA GLY A 13 -9.11 -13.93 4.08
C GLY A 13 -7.72 -14.13 3.46
N ALA A 14 -7.10 -13.09 2.90
CA ALA A 14 -5.77 -13.21 2.31
C ALA A 14 -4.68 -13.35 3.38
N GLU A 15 -3.59 -14.01 2.98
CA GLU A 15 -2.29 -13.88 3.63
C GLU A 15 -1.58 -12.64 3.04
N VAL A 16 -1.12 -11.73 3.90
CA VAL A 16 -0.67 -10.39 3.52
C VAL A 16 0.79 -10.19 3.91
N TYR A 17 1.62 -10.00 2.89
CA TYR A 17 3.01 -9.60 3.01
C TYR A 17 3.17 -8.15 2.53
N VAL A 18 3.96 -7.35 3.25
CA VAL A 18 4.22 -5.95 2.91
C VAL A 18 5.69 -5.63 2.96
N THR A 19 6.12 -4.64 2.19
CA THR A 19 7.47 -4.07 2.26
C THR A 19 7.45 -2.81 3.11
N ALA A 20 8.39 -2.69 4.04
CA ALA A 20 8.55 -1.51 4.87
C ALA A 20 9.94 -1.44 5.50
N SER A 21 10.33 -0.27 6.00
CA SER A 21 11.53 -0.18 6.83
C SER A 21 11.32 -0.92 8.16
N PRO A 22 12.39 -1.40 8.81
CA PRO A 22 12.30 -2.18 10.05
C PRO A 22 11.51 -1.49 11.17
N ASN A 23 11.56 -0.17 11.22
CA ASN A 23 10.91 0.66 12.24
C ASN A 23 9.37 0.56 12.23
N HIS A 24 8.77 0.07 11.14
CA HIS A 24 7.32 -0.09 11.01
C HIS A 24 6.85 -1.53 11.21
N LYS A 25 7.76 -2.48 11.50
CA LYS A 25 7.44 -3.91 11.52
C LYS A 25 6.34 -4.28 12.52
N GLU A 26 6.47 -3.84 13.77
CA GLU A 26 5.50 -4.14 14.83
C GLU A 26 4.15 -3.49 14.51
N PHE A 27 4.18 -2.20 14.14
CA PHE A 27 2.98 -1.48 13.72
C PHE A 27 2.23 -2.18 12.57
N LEU A 28 2.93 -2.63 11.53
CA LEU A 28 2.27 -3.27 10.38
C LEU A 28 1.72 -4.66 10.71
N LYS A 29 2.32 -5.38 11.66
CA LYS A 29 1.74 -6.60 12.21
C LYS A 29 0.45 -6.32 12.97
N ASP A 30 0.42 -5.27 13.78
CA ASP A 30 -0.81 -4.83 14.49
C ASP A 30 -1.91 -4.39 13.53
N VAL A 31 -1.55 -3.84 12.37
CA VAL A 31 -2.50 -3.52 11.29
C VAL A 31 -3.06 -4.79 10.64
N GLY A 32 -2.33 -5.91 10.69
CA GLY A 32 -2.77 -7.22 10.22
C GLY A 32 -1.87 -7.89 9.17
N ALA A 33 -0.66 -7.37 8.91
CA ALA A 33 0.28 -8.04 8.01
C ALA A 33 0.80 -9.35 8.64
N ASP A 34 0.80 -10.43 7.87
CA ASP A 34 1.36 -11.73 8.27
C ASP A 34 2.89 -11.73 8.14
N GLY A 35 3.43 -10.97 7.18
CA GLY A 35 4.86 -10.78 6.99
C GLY A 35 5.25 -9.36 6.61
N VAL A 36 6.37 -8.89 7.15
CA VAL A 36 6.98 -7.59 6.80
C VAL A 36 8.38 -7.83 6.27
N ILE A 37 8.60 -7.44 5.02
CA ILE A 37 9.84 -7.60 4.27
C ILE A 37 10.59 -6.28 4.32
N ASP A 38 11.83 -6.33 4.80
CA ASP A 38 12.71 -5.17 4.85
C ASP A 38 13.31 -4.92 3.45
N TYR A 39 12.83 -3.87 2.78
CA TYR A 39 13.29 -3.53 1.43
C TYR A 39 14.73 -2.99 1.39
N HIS A 40 15.35 -2.67 2.53
CA HIS A 40 16.75 -2.24 2.58
C HIS A 40 17.72 -3.40 2.39
N GLN A 41 17.26 -4.65 2.48
CA GLN A 41 18.08 -5.84 2.32
C GLN A 41 18.15 -6.26 0.85
N SER A 42 19.35 -6.32 0.29
CA SER A 42 19.59 -6.62 -1.14
C SER A 42 19.02 -7.96 -1.63
N HIS A 43 18.75 -8.90 -0.70
CA HIS A 43 18.28 -10.26 -0.96
C HIS A 43 16.92 -10.55 -0.31
N ALA A 44 16.16 -9.50 0.03
CA ALA A 44 14.90 -9.63 0.77
C ALA A 44 13.86 -10.54 0.07
N PHE A 45 14.00 -10.75 -1.24
CA PHE A 45 13.08 -11.52 -2.05
C PHE A 45 13.63 -12.84 -2.58
N ASP A 46 14.90 -13.18 -2.33
CA ASP A 46 15.56 -14.34 -2.95
C ASP A 46 14.87 -15.66 -2.61
N ASN A 47 14.26 -15.74 -1.43
CA ASN A 47 13.48 -16.90 -0.96
C ASN A 47 12.00 -16.58 -0.77
N PHE A 48 11.53 -15.46 -1.32
CA PHE A 48 10.15 -15.04 -1.15
C PHE A 48 9.22 -15.88 -2.01
N LYS A 49 8.19 -16.47 -1.39
CA LYS A 49 7.16 -17.22 -2.11
C LYS A 49 6.40 -16.24 -3.01
N LYS A 50 6.25 -16.61 -4.28
CA LYS A 50 5.47 -15.80 -5.22
C LYS A 50 4.03 -15.61 -4.72
N VAL A 51 3.46 -14.45 -4.98
CA VAL A 51 2.10 -14.07 -4.57
C VAL A 51 1.11 -14.20 -5.73
N ASP A 52 -0.16 -14.43 -5.39
CA ASP A 52 -1.27 -14.47 -6.36
C ASP A 52 -1.66 -13.06 -6.83
N ALA A 53 -1.46 -12.05 -5.99
CA ALA A 53 -1.72 -10.66 -6.29
C ALA A 53 -0.66 -9.73 -5.67
N LEU A 54 -0.25 -8.69 -6.40
CA LEU A 54 0.69 -7.67 -5.95
C LEU A 54 0.10 -6.27 -6.17
N LEU A 55 0.13 -5.45 -5.12
CA LEU A 55 -0.24 -4.03 -5.17
C LEU A 55 1.02 -3.17 -5.06
N ASP A 56 1.38 -2.48 -6.15
CA ASP A 56 2.49 -1.55 -6.19
C ASP A 56 2.00 -0.11 -5.92
N LEU A 57 2.59 0.50 -4.89
CA LEU A 57 2.35 1.88 -4.48
C LEU A 57 3.59 2.78 -4.68
N ILE A 58 4.67 2.27 -5.26
CA ILE A 58 5.96 2.98 -5.40
C ILE A 58 6.29 3.27 -6.87
N GLY A 59 6.08 2.31 -7.77
CA GLY A 59 6.41 2.45 -9.19
C GLY A 59 7.90 2.35 -9.50
N GLY A 60 8.28 2.84 -10.68
CA GLY A 60 9.67 2.93 -11.13
C GLY A 60 10.43 1.60 -11.06
N ARG A 61 11.66 1.64 -10.54
CA ARG A 61 12.53 0.46 -10.43
C ARG A 61 11.92 -0.65 -9.56
N VAL A 62 11.20 -0.29 -8.49
CA VAL A 62 10.56 -1.25 -7.59
C VAL A 62 9.51 -2.05 -8.34
N LEU A 63 8.68 -1.38 -9.14
CA LEU A 63 7.70 -2.05 -10.00
C LEU A 63 8.38 -3.01 -10.98
N SER A 64 9.43 -2.58 -11.69
CA SER A 64 10.16 -3.44 -12.64
C SER A 64 10.71 -4.72 -12.01
N GLN A 65 11.16 -4.65 -10.75
CA GLN A 65 11.68 -5.81 -10.01
C GLN A 65 10.57 -6.71 -9.43
N SER A 66 9.33 -6.21 -9.35
CA SER A 66 8.22 -6.88 -8.68
C SER A 66 7.49 -7.91 -9.57
N TYR A 67 7.58 -7.81 -10.90
CA TYR A 67 6.86 -8.73 -11.80
C TYR A 67 7.18 -10.21 -11.54
N GLN A 68 8.45 -10.52 -11.26
CA GLN A 68 8.89 -11.90 -10.98
C GLN A 68 8.33 -12.47 -9.67
N LEU A 69 7.85 -11.61 -8.77
CA LEU A 69 7.29 -12.00 -7.47
C LEU A 69 5.84 -12.48 -7.59
N VAL A 70 5.21 -12.33 -8.75
CA VAL A 70 3.83 -12.75 -8.99
C VAL A 70 3.83 -14.12 -9.66
N LYS A 71 2.94 -15.01 -9.21
CA LYS A 71 2.72 -16.32 -9.85
C LYS A 71 2.23 -16.13 -11.28
N GLU A 72 2.54 -17.09 -12.16
CA GLU A 72 1.94 -17.15 -13.49
C GLU A 72 0.40 -17.19 -13.37
N GLY A 73 -0.29 -16.41 -14.20
CA GLY A 73 -1.74 -16.17 -14.11
C GLY A 73 -2.17 -15.21 -12.98
N GLY A 74 -1.24 -14.78 -12.14
CA GLY A 74 -1.48 -13.82 -11.05
C GLY A 74 -1.67 -12.37 -11.55
N ARG A 75 -1.97 -11.48 -10.60
CA ARG A 75 -2.32 -10.08 -10.91
C ARG A 75 -1.37 -9.08 -10.26
N LEU A 76 -0.90 -8.11 -11.03
CA LEU A 76 -0.16 -6.94 -10.53
C LEU A 76 -0.99 -5.69 -10.79
N LEU A 77 -1.25 -4.90 -9.75
CA LEU A 77 -1.90 -3.59 -9.86
C LEU A 77 -0.94 -2.51 -9.39
N THR A 78 -0.66 -1.50 -10.22
CA THR A 78 0.16 -0.33 -9.82
C THR A 78 -0.68 0.95 -9.80
N THR A 79 -0.35 1.87 -8.88
CA THR A 79 -0.90 3.23 -8.84
C THR A 79 0.02 4.28 -9.48
N ASN A 80 1.19 3.88 -10.02
CA ASN A 80 2.24 4.81 -10.46
C ASN A 80 2.61 4.61 -11.94
N GLY A 81 1.64 4.84 -12.83
CA GLY A 81 1.81 4.77 -14.28
C GLY A 81 1.48 3.41 -14.89
N MET A 82 1.42 3.37 -16.23
CA MET A 82 1.12 2.13 -16.96
C MET A 82 2.22 1.08 -16.73
N PRO A 83 1.87 -0.16 -16.39
CA PRO A 83 2.84 -1.25 -16.28
C PRO A 83 3.46 -1.57 -17.65
N ASP A 84 4.65 -2.16 -17.63
CA ASP A 84 5.30 -2.66 -18.84
C ASP A 84 4.65 -3.99 -19.25
N GLN A 85 3.86 -3.94 -20.32
CA GLN A 85 3.16 -5.12 -20.81
C GLN A 85 4.12 -6.22 -21.29
N LYS A 86 5.31 -5.88 -21.81
CA LYS A 86 6.29 -6.90 -22.21
C LYS A 86 6.81 -7.67 -21.01
N MET A 87 6.95 -7.00 -19.87
CA MET A 87 7.32 -7.66 -18.61
C MET A 87 6.18 -8.51 -18.08
N ALA A 88 4.93 -8.02 -18.16
CA ALA A 88 3.76 -8.81 -17.78
C ALA A 88 3.69 -10.12 -18.60
N ASP A 89 3.84 -10.03 -19.92
CA ASP A 89 3.82 -11.19 -20.82
C ASP A 89 4.99 -12.13 -20.54
N LYS A 90 6.21 -11.60 -20.32
CA LYS A 90 7.41 -12.39 -19.98
C LYS A 90 7.21 -13.27 -18.75
N TYR A 91 6.50 -12.78 -17.73
CA TYR A 91 6.23 -13.52 -16.51
C TYR A 91 4.86 -14.22 -16.52
N GLY A 92 4.10 -14.11 -17.60
CA GLY A 92 2.77 -14.71 -17.74
C GLY A 92 1.74 -14.16 -16.74
N ILE A 93 1.79 -12.86 -16.43
CA ILE A 93 0.92 -12.23 -15.43
C ILE A 93 0.01 -11.16 -16.05
N ILE A 94 -1.04 -10.80 -15.33
CA ILE A 94 -1.92 -9.69 -15.70
C ILE A 94 -1.48 -8.44 -14.92
N ALA A 95 -0.84 -7.50 -15.60
CA ALA A 95 -0.46 -6.22 -14.99
C ALA A 95 -1.43 -5.10 -15.40
N MET A 96 -1.89 -4.31 -14.44
CA MET A 96 -2.87 -3.26 -14.64
C MET A 96 -2.44 -1.97 -13.94
N PHE A 97 -2.82 -0.83 -14.52
CA PHE A 97 -2.77 0.46 -13.85
C PHE A 97 -4.12 0.78 -13.21
N SER A 98 -4.08 1.25 -11.96
CA SER A 98 -5.27 1.71 -11.25
C SER A 98 -5.70 3.08 -11.76
N ASN A 99 -6.70 3.10 -12.64
CA ASN A 99 -7.44 4.31 -12.97
C ASN A 99 -8.39 4.60 -11.81
N LEU A 100 -7.99 5.45 -10.87
CA LEU A 100 -8.79 5.82 -9.70
C LEU A 100 -10.22 6.20 -10.14
N ARG A 101 -11.20 5.39 -9.73
CA ARG A 101 -12.63 5.66 -9.91
C ARG A 101 -13.24 5.88 -8.54
N VAL A 102 -13.92 6.99 -8.40
CA VAL A 102 -14.63 7.35 -7.17
C VAL A 102 -16.11 7.13 -7.42
N GLU A 103 -16.67 6.15 -6.73
CA GLU A 103 -18.07 5.78 -6.83
C GLU A 103 -18.72 5.94 -5.45
N ASN A 104 -19.86 6.64 -5.40
CA ASN A 104 -20.55 6.95 -4.14
C ASN A 104 -20.88 5.69 -3.33
N GLU A 105 -21.32 4.63 -4.00
CA GLU A 105 -21.65 3.37 -3.34
C GLU A 105 -20.42 2.71 -2.69
N ILE A 106 -19.27 2.77 -3.35
CA ILE A 106 -18.01 2.24 -2.82
C ILE A 106 -17.55 3.10 -1.63
N LEU A 107 -17.60 4.43 -1.76
CA LEU A 107 -17.25 5.33 -0.66
C LEU A 107 -18.15 5.14 0.56
N ALA A 108 -19.47 4.99 0.37
CA ALA A 108 -20.41 4.74 1.45
C ALA A 108 -20.10 3.41 2.18
N LYS A 109 -19.77 2.36 1.42
CA LYS A 109 -19.33 1.08 2.00
C LYS A 109 -18.04 1.23 2.81
N ILE A 110 -17.04 1.94 2.29
CA ILE A 110 -15.78 2.20 2.99
C ILE A 110 -16.05 3.01 4.28
N ALA A 111 -16.86 4.06 4.20
CA ALA A 111 -17.23 4.88 5.34
C ALA A 111 -17.93 4.05 6.43
N ASN A 112 -18.85 3.17 6.06
CA ASN A 112 -19.49 2.27 7.01
C ASN A 112 -18.47 1.34 7.68
N TYR A 113 -17.56 0.74 6.92
CA TYR A 113 -16.51 -0.12 7.51
C TYR A 113 -15.64 0.62 8.53
N VAL A 114 -15.34 1.89 8.27
CA VAL A 114 -14.60 2.74 9.21
C VAL A 114 -15.46 3.07 10.44
N ALA A 115 -16.73 3.45 10.24
CA ALA A 115 -17.64 3.83 11.32
C ALA A 115 -17.90 2.68 12.31
N VAL A 116 -18.03 1.45 11.83
CA VAL A 116 -18.22 0.26 12.69
C VAL A 116 -16.91 -0.37 13.17
N GLY A 117 -15.77 0.29 12.94
CA GLY A 117 -14.45 -0.16 13.41
C GLY A 117 -13.87 -1.40 12.71
N GLN A 118 -14.47 -1.85 11.60
CA GLN A 118 -13.94 -2.97 10.81
C GLN A 118 -12.68 -2.60 10.04
N ILE A 119 -12.53 -1.32 9.69
CA ILE A 119 -11.33 -0.76 9.08
C ILE A 119 -10.90 0.44 9.92
N LYS A 120 -9.68 0.42 10.44
CA LYS A 120 -9.10 1.47 11.27
C LYS A 120 -8.35 2.48 10.41
N THR A 121 -8.56 3.76 10.71
CA THR A 121 -7.76 4.87 10.19
C THR A 121 -6.68 5.21 11.21
N PHE A 122 -5.43 5.13 10.78
CA PHE A 122 -4.28 5.48 11.62
C PHE A 122 -3.87 6.92 11.34
N VAL A 123 -4.21 7.84 12.24
CA VAL A 123 -3.83 9.25 12.16
C VAL A 123 -2.49 9.42 12.88
N THR A 124 -1.45 9.81 12.14
CA THR A 124 -0.11 10.01 12.72
C THR A 124 0.00 11.35 13.42
N LYS A 125 -0.54 12.40 12.81
CA LYS A 125 -0.49 13.75 13.37
C LYS A 125 -1.64 14.58 12.85
N GLN A 126 -2.17 15.43 13.72
CA GLN A 126 -3.18 16.43 13.39
C GLN A 126 -2.55 17.80 13.48
N PHE A 127 -2.97 18.68 12.57
CA PHE A 127 -2.57 20.08 12.49
C PHE A 127 -3.85 20.92 12.37
N ASN A 128 -3.84 22.16 12.86
CA ASN A 128 -4.94 23.09 12.63
C ASN A 128 -4.73 23.82 11.31
N PHE A 129 -5.80 24.39 10.76
CA PHE A 129 -5.76 25.13 9.51
C PHE A 129 -5.16 26.54 9.68
N THR A 130 -3.86 26.59 9.97
CA THR A 130 -3.04 27.81 9.94
C THR A 130 -1.91 27.65 8.93
N LEU A 131 -1.47 28.76 8.32
CA LEU A 131 -0.39 28.72 7.30
C LEU A 131 0.88 28.02 7.82
N GLU A 132 1.26 28.30 9.06
CA GLU A 132 2.44 27.69 9.68
C GLU A 132 2.30 26.17 9.82
N GLN A 133 1.17 25.71 10.36
CA GLN A 133 0.94 24.29 10.61
C GLN A 133 0.71 23.51 9.32
N VAL A 134 0.09 24.12 8.29
CA VAL A 134 -0.01 23.52 6.95
C VAL A 134 1.37 23.33 6.33
N LYS A 135 2.29 24.32 6.46
CA LYS A 135 3.68 24.15 6.01
C LYS A 135 4.39 23.00 6.72
N GLN A 136 4.21 22.89 8.04
CA GLN A 136 4.76 21.78 8.82
C GLN A 136 4.16 20.42 8.42
N ALA A 137 2.86 20.37 8.17
CA ALA A 137 2.16 19.16 7.71
C ALA A 137 2.69 18.69 6.34
N LEU A 138 2.88 19.63 5.41
CA LEU A 138 3.43 19.32 4.08
C LEU A 138 4.87 18.81 4.18
N ALA A 139 5.73 19.52 4.93
CA ALA A 139 7.12 19.11 5.13
C ALA A 139 7.23 17.71 5.78
N LEU A 140 6.32 17.37 6.71
CA LEU A 140 6.24 16.03 7.29
C LEU A 140 5.77 14.98 6.26
N SER A 141 4.81 15.33 5.39
CA SER A 141 4.32 14.44 4.33
C SER A 141 5.40 14.11 3.31
N GLU A 142 6.19 15.10 2.91
CA GLU A 142 7.26 14.97 1.90
C GLU A 142 8.40 14.05 2.35
N GLN A 143 8.59 13.88 3.66
CA GLN A 143 9.58 12.94 4.18
C GLN A 143 9.27 11.49 3.80
N GLY A 144 8.02 11.12 3.50
CA GLY A 144 7.65 9.78 3.04
C GLY A 144 7.68 8.65 4.08
N HIS A 145 7.99 8.93 5.35
CA HIS A 145 8.15 7.94 6.43
C HIS A 145 7.00 7.91 7.45
N VAL A 146 5.82 8.41 7.07
CA VAL A 146 4.67 8.54 7.97
C VAL A 146 3.88 7.23 7.99
N SER A 147 3.72 6.62 9.18
CA SER A 147 2.99 5.35 9.40
C SER A 147 1.46 5.45 9.25
N GLY A 148 0.93 6.48 8.60
CA GLY A 148 -0.50 6.80 8.67
C GLY A 148 -0.89 8.04 7.88
N LYS A 149 -1.94 8.70 8.34
CA LYS A 149 -2.50 9.91 7.73
C LYS A 149 -2.13 11.15 8.55
N ILE A 150 -1.74 12.20 7.84
CA ILE A 150 -1.69 13.55 8.39
C ILE A 150 -3.05 14.19 8.14
N VAL A 151 -3.63 14.81 9.15
CA VAL A 151 -4.96 15.43 9.07
C VAL A 151 -4.84 16.91 9.40
N ILE A 152 -5.57 17.73 8.63
CA ILE A 152 -5.76 19.16 8.92
C ILE A 152 -7.19 19.34 9.42
N ASN A 153 -7.33 19.95 10.59
CA ASN A 153 -8.60 20.31 11.20
C ASN A 153 -8.95 21.75 10.81
N PHE A 154 -10.15 21.93 10.26
CA PHE A 154 -10.68 23.19 9.76
C PHE A 154 -11.73 23.75 10.72
#